data_AF-A0A812Y362-F1
#
_entry.id   AF-A0A812Y362-F1
#
_cell.length_a   1.000
_cell.length_b   1.000
_cell.length_c   1.000
_cell.angle_alpha   90.00
_cell.angle_beta   90.00
_cell.angle_gamma   90.00
#
_symmetry.space_group_name_H-M   'P 1'
#
loop_
_entity.id
_entity.type
_entity.pdbx_description
1 polymer ?
#
loop_
_entity_poly.entity_id
_entity_poly.type
_entity_poly.pdbx_seq_one_letter_code
_entity_poly.pdbx_strand_id
1 'polypeptide(L)' 'ELKAHAEAHGAAPLWAEAYQNKGAGTGAIGFKTSEEAEEALAVLNGTVFKKVQIATDPWDAKRK' A
#
# COMPACT_ATOMS: atom_id res chain seq x y z
N GLU A 1 -8.49 -0.69 -7.26
CA GLU A 1 -9.06 -0.16 -6.00
C GLU A 1 -7.99 0.24 -4.99
N LEU A 2 -6.98 -0.59 -4.71
CA LEU A 2 -5.88 -0.21 -3.79
C LEU A 2 -5.03 0.97 -4.31
N LYS A 3 -4.73 1.00 -5.62
CA LYS A 3 -4.06 2.13 -6.29
C LYS A 3 -4.82 3.45 -6.10
N ALA A 4 -6.13 3.41 -6.36
CA ALA A 4 -6.99 4.59 -6.26
C ALA A 4 -7.14 5.08 -4.81
N HIS A 5 -7.15 4.16 -3.84
CA HIS A 5 -7.13 4.51 -2.41
C HIS A 5 -5.82 5.21 -2.03
N ALA A 6 -4.69 4.68 -2.46
CA ALA A 6 -3.38 5.33 -2.32
C ALA A 6 -3.36 6.74 -2.97
N GLU A 7 -3.84 6.86 -4.21
CA GLU A 7 -3.94 8.16 -4.91
C GLU A 7 -4.88 9.15 -4.20
N ALA A 8 -6.00 8.67 -3.64
CA ALA A 8 -6.91 9.49 -2.84
C ALA A 8 -6.29 10.00 -1.53
N HIS A 9 -5.29 9.27 -1.03
CA HIS A 9 -4.52 9.61 0.16
C HIS A 9 -3.23 10.40 -0.15
N GLY A 10 -3.03 10.81 -1.41
CA GLY A 10 -1.88 11.61 -1.85
C GLY A 10 -0.64 10.78 -2.20
N ALA A 11 -0.74 9.46 -2.19
CA ALA A 11 0.33 8.56 -2.58
C ALA A 11 0.27 8.26 -4.09
N ALA A 12 1.42 8.31 -4.78
CA ALA A 12 1.51 8.00 -6.22
C ALA A 12 2.17 6.62 -6.48
N PRO A 13 1.48 5.49 -6.19
CA PRO A 13 2.05 4.18 -6.44
C PRO A 13 2.22 3.93 -7.94
N LEU A 14 3.39 3.41 -8.29
CA LEU A 14 3.74 2.99 -9.64
C LEU A 14 2.92 1.77 -10.08
N TRP A 15 2.64 0.88 -9.13
CA TRP A 15 1.76 -0.27 -9.32
C TRP A 15 1.11 -0.67 -8.00
N ALA A 16 -0.04 -1.34 -8.07
CA ALA A 16 -0.72 -1.89 -6.93
C ALA A 16 -1.29 -3.26 -7.29
N GLU A 17 -0.98 -4.27 -6.49
CA GLU A 17 -1.48 -5.64 -6.66
C GLU A 17 -2.23 -6.05 -5.39
N ALA A 18 -3.52 -6.41 -5.53
CA ALA A 18 -4.35 -6.84 -4.40
C ALA A 18 -4.50 -8.36 -4.45
N TYR A 19 -4.01 -9.06 -3.42
CA TYR A 19 -4.14 -10.50 -3.31
C TYR A 19 -5.45 -10.84 -2.60
N GLN A 20 -6.46 -11.25 -3.38
CA GLN A 20 -7.77 -11.63 -2.84
C GLN A 20 -7.96 -13.13 -2.59
N ASN A 21 -7.09 -14.02 -3.10
CA ASN A 21 -7.37 -15.47 -3.17
C ASN A 21 -6.38 -16.40 -2.44
N LYS A 22 -5.40 -15.88 -1.68
CA LYS A 22 -4.39 -16.74 -1.00
C LYS A 22 -3.95 -16.24 0.39
N GLY A 23 -4.90 -15.70 1.15
CA GLY A 23 -4.68 -15.04 2.44
C GLY A 23 -5.45 -13.72 2.46
N ALA A 24 -6.48 -13.66 3.31
CA ALA A 24 -7.54 -12.65 3.22
C ALA A 24 -7.03 -11.21 3.35
N GLY A 25 -7.06 -10.44 2.26
CA GLY A 25 -7.02 -8.97 2.32
C GLY A 25 -5.64 -8.32 2.28
N THR A 26 -4.61 -9.02 1.82
CA THR A 26 -3.27 -8.43 1.63
C THR A 26 -3.15 -7.77 0.26
N GLY A 27 -2.58 -6.57 0.21
CA GLY A 27 -2.22 -5.89 -1.03
C GLY A 27 -0.78 -5.40 -0.96
N ALA A 28 -0.11 -5.35 -2.11
CA ALA A 28 1.20 -4.75 -2.28
C ALA A 28 1.08 -3.51 -3.17
N ILE A 29 1.81 -2.46 -2.82
CA ILE A 29 1.93 -1.25 -3.62
C ILE A 29 3.41 -0.95 -3.80
N GLY A 30 3.81 -0.71 -5.04
CA GLY A 30 5.18 -0.32 -5.36
C GLY A 30 5.25 1.16 -5.68
N PHE A 31 6.22 1.84 -5.10
CA PHE A 31 6.52 3.25 -5.34
C PHE A 31 7.82 3.41 -6.11
N LYS A 32 8.00 4.57 -6.75
CA LYS A 32 9.21 4.90 -7.50
C LYS A 32 10.35 5.32 -6.56
N THR A 33 10.02 5.97 -5.45
CA THR A 33 10.95 6.48 -4.46
C THR A 33 10.60 5.94 -3.07
N SER A 34 11.60 5.84 -2.20
CA SER A 34 11.38 5.46 -0.79
C SER A 34 10.66 6.55 -0.01
N GLU A 35 10.91 7.83 -0.31
CA GLU A 35 10.21 8.97 0.31
C GLU A 35 8.69 8.91 0.08
N GLU A 36 8.25 8.70 -1.16
CA GLU A 36 6.81 8.55 -1.44
C GLU A 36 6.24 7.28 -0.79
N ALA A 37 7.04 6.22 -0.69
CA ALA A 37 6.61 4.99 -0.02
C ALA A 37 6.40 5.20 1.47
N GLU A 38 7.29 5.92 2.17
CA GLU A 38 7.21 6.20 3.60
C GLU A 38 6.03 7.12 3.94
N GLU A 39 5.82 8.19 3.16
CA GLU A 39 4.65 9.05 3.33
C GLU A 39 3.36 8.27 3.08
N ALA A 40 3.31 7.52 1.98
CA ALA A 40 2.17 6.67 1.67
C ALA A 40 1.91 5.64 2.78
N LEU A 41 2.97 5.09 3.37
CA LEU A 41 2.87 4.17 4.49
C LEU A 41 2.22 4.83 5.69
N ALA A 42 2.70 6.00 6.09
CA ALA A 42 2.16 6.72 7.23
C ALA A 42 0.68 7.07 7.06
N VAL A 43 0.28 7.43 5.83
CA VAL A 43 -1.10 7.79 5.53
C VAL A 43 -2.00 6.57 5.37
N LEU A 44 -1.51 5.47 4.77
CA LEU A 44 -2.29 4.27 4.50
C LEU A 44 -2.37 3.32 5.69
N ASN A 45 -1.40 3.38 6.61
CA ASN A 45 -1.34 2.53 7.78
C ASN A 45 -2.53 2.83 8.71
N GLY A 46 -3.39 1.84 8.91
CA GLY A 46 -4.59 1.96 9.73
C GLY A 46 -5.81 2.51 8.99
N THR A 47 -5.71 2.79 7.68
CA THR A 47 -6.88 3.20 6.88
C THR A 47 -7.86 2.05 6.72
N VAL A 48 -9.16 2.38 6.60
CA VAL A 48 -10.21 1.37 6.44
C VAL A 48 -10.43 1.13 4.95
N PHE A 49 -9.93 0.00 4.46
CA PHE A 49 -10.18 -0.46 3.09
C PHE A 49 -11.24 -1.56 3.09
N LYS A 50 -12.36 -1.35 2.38
CA LYS A 50 -13.50 -2.30 2.30
C LYS A 50 -14.03 -2.76 3.68
N LYS A 51 -14.18 -1.83 4.63
CA LYS A 51 -14.63 -2.07 6.02
C LYS A 51 -13.64 -2.84 6.91
N VAL A 52 -12.39 -3.00 6.48
CA VAL A 52 -11.31 -3.62 7.26
C VAL A 52 -10.17 -2.63 7.40
N GLN A 53 -9.62 -2.47 8.60
CA GLN A 53 -8.39 -1.69 8.79
C GLN A 53 -7.22 -2.45 8.16
N ILE A 54 -6.51 -1.79 7.25
CA ILE A 54 -5.29 -2.34 6.66
C ILE A 54 -4.08 -1.85 7.47
N ALA A 55 -3.16 -2.77 7.74
CA ALA A 55 -1.83 -2.43 8.20
C ALA A 55 -0.93 -2.32 6.98
N THR A 56 -0.11 -1.28 6.91
CA THR A 56 0.90 -1.14 5.87
C THR A 56 2.26 -1.09 6.53
N ASP A 57 3.18 -1.91 6.04
CA ASP A 57 4.55 -2.03 6.54
C ASP A 57 5.55 -1.67 5.42
N PRO A 58 6.67 -1.02 5.75
CA PRO A 58 7.69 -0.69 4.77
C PRO A 58 8.30 -1.96 4.22
N TRP A 59 8.02 -2.25 2.95
CA TRP A 59 8.65 -3.34 2.23
C TRP A 59 9.74 -2.77 1.32
N ASP A 60 10.97 -2.80 1.82
CA ASP A 60 12.15 -2.56 1.00
C ASP A 60 12.51 -3.86 0.25
N ALA A 61 12.26 -3.90 -1.06
CA ALA A 61 12.64 -5.04 -1.90
C ALA A 61 14.17 -5.11 -2.14
N LYS A 62 14.99 -4.40 -1.37
CA LYS A 62 16.44 -4.41 -1.41
C LYS A 62 17.01 -5.22 -0.25
N ARG A 63 16.65 -6.51 -0.17
CA ARG A 63 17.52 -7.47 0.53
C ARG A 63 18.79 -7.64 -0.31
N LYS A 64 19.89 -7.07 0.17
CA LYS A 64 21.26 -7.46 -0.22
C LYS A 64 21.54 -8.90 0.21
#